data_AF-A0A1Q4YFM0-F1
#
_entry.id   AF-A0A1Q4YFM0-F1
#
_cell.length_a   1.000
_cell.length_b   1.000
_cell.length_c   1.000
_cell.angle_alpha   90.00
_cell.angle_beta   90.00
_cell.angle_gamma   90.00
#
_symmetry.space_group_name_H-M   'P 1'
#
loop_
_entity.id
_entity.type
_entity.pdbx_description
1 polymer ?
#
loop_
_entity_poly.entity_id
_entity_poly.type
_entity_poly.pdbx_seq_one_letter_code
_entity_poly.pdbx_strand_id
1 'polypeptide(L)'
;MPRLGIAKDFLSDYAKLEKNVQRSVLEAIGKFGEHTHAGLHLEKLAKSRDRRIRTIRITGFWRGVVLAPETGEDYTLLTVLPHDDAIAFATSRVFSVNQAIGVLEVRNQEALDNLEPALRDVATAVPERLFAHVKDSELITLGIDDKVLPLVRVLTTEAHLEALETLLPTPQYDALVALAAGMTVEQAWEEVCRHLPTETPPDAVDPDDITAAIERTPDRYALVSGPDELAEILAHPFAAWRVFLHGRQRAIAYRPSFSGPAMVSGGARTRSHTGTTCSANAACSSWPRLAPATRCGCPTARMAAPSC
;
A
#
# COMPACT_ATOMS: atom_id res chain seq x y z
N MET A 1 -1.82 22.17 5.59
CA MET A 1 -3.03 21.58 6.19
C MET A 1 -2.64 20.18 6.60
N PRO A 2 -2.92 19.77 7.85
CA PRO A 2 -2.64 18.42 8.31
C PRO A 2 -3.39 17.42 7.44
N ARG A 3 -2.71 16.39 6.93
CA ARG A 3 -3.36 15.28 6.23
C ARG A 3 -3.41 14.06 7.14
N LEU A 4 -4.48 13.30 7.02
CA LEU A 4 -4.51 11.98 7.63
C LEU A 4 -4.13 10.94 6.59
N GLY A 5 -3.34 9.96 7.00
CA GLY A 5 -3.09 8.74 6.27
C GLY A 5 -3.85 7.59 6.92
N ILE A 6 -4.22 6.60 6.13
CA ILE A 6 -4.71 5.32 6.61
C ILE A 6 -3.99 4.18 5.91
N ALA A 7 -3.51 3.20 6.69
CA ALA A 7 -3.06 1.94 6.14
C ALA A 7 -4.27 1.16 5.63
N LYS A 8 -4.15 0.64 4.41
CA LYS A 8 -5.27 -0.03 3.74
C LYS A 8 -5.57 -1.40 4.33
N ASP A 9 -4.56 -2.07 4.86
CA ASP A 9 -4.72 -3.32 5.60
C ASP A 9 -5.72 -3.13 6.76
N PHE A 10 -5.66 -1.97 7.43
CA PHE A 10 -6.60 -1.64 8.51
C PHE A 10 -8.05 -1.50 8.04
N LEU A 11 -8.34 -1.16 6.78
CA LEU A 11 -9.73 -1.03 6.31
C LEU A 11 -10.47 -2.37 6.34
N SER A 12 -9.77 -3.45 6.01
CA SER A 12 -10.32 -4.81 6.10
C SER A 12 -10.56 -5.22 7.55
N ASP A 13 -9.71 -4.78 8.47
CA ASP A 13 -9.84 -5.08 9.90
C ASP A 13 -10.91 -4.20 10.56
N TYR A 14 -11.05 -2.95 10.14
CA TYR A 14 -12.08 -2.03 10.60
C TYR A 14 -13.48 -2.62 10.41
N ALA A 15 -13.74 -3.25 9.26
CA ALA A 15 -15.02 -3.90 8.99
C ALA A 15 -15.34 -5.06 9.96
N LYS A 16 -14.31 -5.67 10.57
CA LYS A 16 -14.43 -6.76 11.55
C LYS A 16 -14.61 -6.25 13.00
N LEU A 17 -14.33 -4.98 13.26
CA LEU A 17 -14.48 -4.38 14.59
C LEU A 17 -15.95 -4.31 15.02
N GLU A 18 -16.17 -4.32 16.33
CA GLU A 18 -17.50 -4.09 16.92
C GLU A 18 -18.03 -2.68 16.58
N LYS A 19 -19.35 -2.52 16.48
CA LYS A 19 -19.99 -1.25 16.06
C LYS A 19 -19.73 -0.07 17.00
N ASN A 20 -19.62 -0.31 18.29
CA ASN A 20 -19.17 0.67 19.28
C ASN A 20 -17.72 1.11 19.01
N VAL A 21 -16.80 0.17 18.74
CA VAL A 21 -15.39 0.46 18.46
C VAL A 21 -15.25 1.22 17.14
N GLN A 22 -15.95 0.80 16.08
CA GLN A 22 -16.00 1.52 14.80
C GLN A 22 -16.37 3.01 15.00
N ARG A 23 -17.41 3.27 15.79
CA ARG A 23 -17.84 4.63 16.12
C ARG A 23 -16.78 5.39 16.90
N SER A 24 -16.15 4.77 17.90
CA SER A 24 -15.07 5.39 18.67
C SER A 24 -13.84 5.69 17.81
N VAL A 25 -13.56 4.89 16.79
CA VAL A 25 -12.50 5.17 15.81
C VAL A 25 -12.84 6.42 15.00
N LEU A 26 -14.07 6.52 14.47
CA LEU A 26 -14.52 7.72 13.75
C LEU A 26 -14.50 8.98 14.63
N GLU A 27 -14.93 8.87 15.88
CA GLU A 27 -14.86 9.98 16.85
C GLU A 27 -13.41 10.39 17.15
N ALA A 28 -12.50 9.43 17.30
CA ALA A 28 -11.09 9.72 17.53
C ALA A 28 -10.44 10.40 16.32
N ILE A 29 -10.79 9.97 15.10
CA ILE A 29 -10.35 10.56 13.83
C ILE A 29 -10.92 11.98 13.65
N GLY A 30 -12.20 12.19 13.94
CA GLY A 30 -12.83 13.52 13.86
C GLY A 30 -12.12 14.54 14.74
N LYS A 31 -11.87 14.17 16.00
CA LYS A 31 -11.10 14.99 16.95
C LYS A 31 -9.66 15.24 16.48
N PHE A 32 -9.08 14.32 15.71
CA PHE A 32 -7.74 14.49 15.14
C PHE A 32 -7.67 15.69 14.20
N GLY A 33 -8.64 15.80 13.27
CA GLY A 33 -8.64 16.90 12.29
C GLY A 33 -8.97 18.27 12.89
N GLU A 34 -9.68 18.31 14.01
CA GLU A 34 -10.04 19.55 14.72
C GLU A 34 -8.90 20.10 15.58
N HIS A 35 -7.96 19.24 16.00
CA HIS A 35 -6.93 19.58 16.97
C HIS A 35 -5.56 19.07 16.51
N THR A 36 -4.92 19.78 15.58
CA THR A 36 -3.49 19.58 15.33
C THR A 36 -2.70 19.71 16.64
N HIS A 37 -2.12 18.60 17.07
CA HIS A 37 -1.23 18.39 18.23
C HIS A 37 -1.77 18.67 19.66
N ALA A 38 -2.75 19.56 19.87
CA ALA A 38 -3.08 20.03 21.23
C ALA A 38 -4.18 19.23 21.96
N GLY A 39 -5.08 18.56 21.23
CA GLY A 39 -6.26 17.89 21.81
C GLY A 39 -6.20 16.36 21.87
N LEU A 40 -5.32 15.74 21.08
CA LEU A 40 -5.13 14.29 21.06
C LEU A 40 -3.84 13.91 21.79
N HIS A 41 -4.00 13.23 22.91
CA HIS A 41 -2.88 12.63 23.63
C HIS A 41 -2.32 11.44 22.83
N LEU A 42 -1.40 11.74 21.91
CA LEU A 42 -0.54 10.73 21.29
C LEU A 42 0.52 10.31 22.30
N GLU A 43 0.40 9.08 22.77
CA GLU A 43 1.30 8.52 23.77
C GLU A 43 2.58 8.01 23.09
N LYS A 44 3.72 8.41 23.65
CA LYS A 44 5.03 7.85 23.29
C LYS A 44 5.22 6.53 24.03
N LEU A 45 5.74 5.53 23.33
CA LEU A 45 6.07 4.23 23.91
C LEU A 45 7.56 4.18 24.26
N ALA A 46 7.88 3.92 25.53
CA ALA A 46 9.27 3.92 26.02
C ALA A 46 10.16 2.84 25.37
N LYS A 47 9.57 1.71 24.97
CA LYS A 47 10.27 0.58 24.35
C LYS A 47 10.14 0.55 22.83
N SER A 48 9.65 1.63 22.21
CA SER A 48 9.52 1.67 20.76
C SER A 48 10.88 1.72 20.10
N ARG A 49 11.08 0.86 19.10
CA ARG A 49 12.27 0.90 18.23
C ARG A 49 12.20 2.07 17.25
N ASP A 50 10.99 2.50 16.89
CA ASP A 50 10.77 3.68 16.05
C ASP A 50 10.20 4.84 16.87
N ARG A 51 10.93 5.97 16.87
CA ARG A 51 10.54 7.19 17.56
C ARG A 51 9.37 7.91 16.92
N ARG A 52 8.91 7.53 15.74
CA ARG A 52 7.74 8.12 15.05
C ARG A 52 6.45 7.39 15.37
N ILE A 53 6.53 6.17 15.88
CA ILE A 53 5.34 5.43 16.29
C ILE A 53 4.75 6.01 17.59
N ARG A 54 3.44 6.17 17.60
CA ARG A 54 2.63 6.65 18.73
C ARG A 54 1.40 5.79 18.88
N THR A 55 0.82 5.79 20.07
CA THR A 55 -0.50 5.20 20.30
C THR A 55 -1.52 6.28 20.64
N ILE A 56 -2.74 6.07 20.17
CA ILE A 56 -3.91 6.88 20.51
C ILE A 56 -4.95 6.01 21.20
N ARG A 57 -5.59 6.58 22.21
CA ARG A 57 -6.73 5.94 22.87
C ARG A 57 -7.97 5.98 21.99
N ILE A 58 -8.51 4.81 21.64
CA ILE A 58 -9.82 4.68 20.97
C ILE A 58 -10.91 4.46 22.01
N THR A 59 -10.71 3.48 22.90
CA THR A 59 -11.59 3.24 24.06
C THR A 59 -10.74 2.95 25.31
N GLY A 60 -11.32 2.44 26.40
CA GLY A 60 -10.52 1.90 27.52
C GLY A 60 -9.58 0.79 27.08
N PHE A 61 -10.10 -0.16 26.29
CA PHE A 61 -9.42 -1.39 25.89
C PHE A 61 -8.73 -1.30 24.53
N TRP A 62 -9.28 -0.53 23.59
CA TRP A 62 -8.75 -0.43 22.22
C TRP A 62 -7.78 0.74 22.06
N ARG A 63 -6.71 0.53 21.29
CA ARG A 63 -5.69 1.52 20.95
C ARG A 63 -5.47 1.56 19.44
N GLY A 64 -5.31 2.77 18.91
CA GLY A 64 -4.85 2.99 17.55
C GLY A 64 -3.34 3.15 17.54
N VAL A 65 -2.68 2.59 16.55
CA VAL A 65 -1.24 2.80 16.30
C VAL A 65 -1.11 3.81 15.17
N VAL A 66 -0.35 4.87 15.40
CA VAL A 66 -0.19 6.00 14.49
C VAL A 66 1.28 6.20 14.17
N LEU A 67 1.60 6.33 12.89
CA LEU A 67 2.88 6.85 12.44
C LEU A 67 2.81 8.38 12.42
N ALA A 68 3.56 9.01 13.31
CA ALA A 68 3.65 10.45 13.47
C ALA A 68 5.07 10.91 13.07
N PRO A 69 5.23 11.68 11.98
CA PRO A 69 6.53 12.14 11.55
C PRO A 69 7.17 13.05 12.61
N GLU A 70 8.51 13.11 12.63
CA GLU A 70 9.22 13.99 13.57
C GLU A 70 9.05 15.47 13.21
N THR A 71 8.89 15.75 11.91
CA THR A 71 8.65 17.06 11.32
C THR A 71 7.44 16.96 10.39
N GLY A 72 6.55 17.96 10.43
CA GLY A 72 5.33 17.99 9.62
C GLY A 72 4.05 17.61 10.38
N GLU A 73 2.93 17.67 9.67
CA GLU A 73 1.57 17.54 10.22
C GLU A 73 0.80 16.34 9.65
N ASP A 74 1.47 15.43 8.95
CA ASP A 74 0.84 14.31 8.26
C ASP A 74 0.90 13.05 9.12
N TYR A 75 -0.25 12.55 9.56
CA TYR A 75 -0.33 11.44 10.50
C TYR A 75 -1.00 10.23 9.88
N THR A 76 -0.40 9.06 10.00
CA THR A 76 -0.95 7.83 9.40
C THR A 76 -1.46 6.86 10.46
N LEU A 77 -2.77 6.58 10.44
CA LEU A 77 -3.36 5.50 11.24
C LEU A 77 -3.01 4.16 10.60
N LEU A 78 -2.22 3.35 11.32
CA LEU A 78 -1.71 2.07 10.85
C LEU A 78 -2.66 0.92 11.15
N THR A 79 -3.21 0.87 12.37
CA THR A 79 -4.14 -0.18 12.80
C THR A 79 -4.84 0.22 14.10
N VAL A 80 -5.92 -0.48 14.46
CA VAL A 80 -6.58 -0.39 15.77
C VAL A 80 -6.70 -1.79 16.35
N LEU A 81 -6.10 -2.00 17.51
CA LEU A 81 -5.96 -3.30 18.17
C LEU A 81 -6.31 -3.19 19.66
N PRO A 82 -6.56 -4.32 20.35
CA PRO A 82 -6.53 -4.37 21.81
C PRO A 82 -5.25 -3.76 22.37
N HIS A 83 -5.31 -3.23 23.59
CA HIS A 83 -4.23 -2.46 24.21
C HIS A 83 -2.85 -3.11 24.09
N ASP A 84 -2.72 -4.35 24.54
CA ASP A 84 -1.44 -5.05 24.59
C ASP A 84 -0.93 -5.40 23.19
N ASP A 85 -1.83 -5.81 22.30
CA ASP A 85 -1.52 -6.11 20.89
C ASP A 85 -1.07 -4.86 20.14
N ALA A 86 -1.68 -3.70 20.41
CA ALA A 86 -1.29 -2.43 19.84
C ALA A 86 0.12 -2.02 20.29
N ILE A 87 0.44 -2.21 21.57
CA ILE A 87 1.78 -1.94 22.11
C ILE A 87 2.79 -2.89 21.47
N ALA A 88 2.51 -4.20 21.44
CA ALA A 88 3.37 -5.19 20.83
C ALA A 88 3.62 -4.87 19.35
N PHE A 89 2.57 -4.57 18.59
CA PHE A 89 2.68 -4.15 17.19
C PHE A 89 3.59 -2.93 17.02
N ALA A 90 3.40 -1.93 17.88
CA ALA A 90 4.11 -0.67 17.81
C ALA A 90 5.58 -0.79 18.21
N THR A 91 5.91 -1.58 19.23
CA THR A 91 7.30 -1.74 19.69
C THR A 91 8.13 -2.68 18.83
N SER A 92 7.48 -3.64 18.15
CA SER A 92 8.18 -4.66 17.36
C SER A 92 8.64 -4.15 15.99
N ARG A 93 8.00 -3.10 15.45
CA ARG A 93 8.17 -2.63 14.08
C ARG A 93 9.02 -1.37 13.96
N VAL A 94 9.69 -1.26 12.81
CA VAL A 94 10.43 -0.07 12.37
C VAL A 94 9.94 0.33 10.99
N PHE A 95 9.70 1.63 10.81
CA PHE A 95 9.38 2.19 9.51
C PHE A 95 10.65 2.79 8.90
N SER A 96 10.81 2.68 7.58
CA SER A 96 11.96 3.24 6.87
C SER A 96 11.53 3.69 5.48
N VAL A 97 12.33 4.54 4.86
CA VAL A 97 12.16 4.87 3.45
C VAL A 97 13.14 4.01 2.65
N ASN A 98 12.65 3.27 1.65
CA ASN A 98 13.51 2.50 0.78
C ASN A 98 14.47 3.44 0.04
N GLN A 99 15.78 3.25 0.15
CA GLN A 99 16.76 4.18 -0.42
C GLN A 99 16.80 4.17 -1.96
N ALA A 100 16.34 3.10 -2.59
CA ALA A 100 16.39 2.95 -4.05
C ALA A 100 15.13 3.49 -4.74
N ILE A 101 13.95 3.27 -4.16
CA ILE A 101 12.66 3.65 -4.77
C ILE A 101 11.86 4.67 -3.95
N GLY A 102 12.31 5.03 -2.74
CA GLY A 102 11.70 6.08 -1.93
C GLY A 102 10.32 5.77 -1.37
N VAL A 103 9.91 4.50 -1.34
CA VAL A 103 8.62 4.04 -0.80
C VAL A 103 8.69 3.84 0.71
N LEU A 104 7.56 3.96 1.41
CA LEU A 104 7.47 3.66 2.84
C LEU A 104 7.50 2.15 3.07
N GLU A 105 8.47 1.73 3.86
CA GLU A 105 8.69 0.36 4.27
C GLU A 105 8.39 0.17 5.74
N VAL A 106 7.97 -1.05 6.07
CA VAL A 106 7.79 -1.50 7.45
C VAL A 106 8.39 -2.88 7.59
N ARG A 107 9.13 -3.08 8.68
CA ARG A 107 9.70 -4.38 9.04
C ARG A 107 9.44 -4.71 10.50
N ASN A 108 9.32 -5.99 10.80
CA ASN A 108 9.20 -6.47 12.18
C ASN A 108 10.60 -6.72 12.76
N GLN A 109 11.26 -5.65 13.20
CA GLN A 109 12.63 -5.69 13.69
C GLN A 109 12.81 -6.66 14.86
N GLU A 110 11.85 -6.73 15.79
CA GLU A 110 11.95 -7.66 16.92
C GLU A 110 11.96 -9.13 16.47
N ALA A 111 11.10 -9.49 15.52
CA ALA A 111 11.09 -10.85 14.98
C ALA A 111 12.37 -11.17 14.20
N LEU A 112 12.90 -10.21 13.43
CA LEU A 112 14.18 -10.38 12.74
C LEU A 112 15.33 -10.60 13.73
N ASP A 113 15.41 -9.77 14.78
CA ASP A 113 16.43 -9.91 15.83
C ASP A 113 16.35 -11.27 16.55
N ASN A 114 15.14 -11.81 16.75
CA ASN A 114 14.94 -13.11 17.39
C ASN A 114 15.32 -14.29 16.48
N LEU A 115 15.17 -14.15 15.16
CA LEU A 115 15.50 -15.19 14.18
C LEU A 115 16.98 -15.20 13.80
N GLU A 116 17.63 -14.04 13.83
CA GLU A 116 19.01 -13.84 13.37
C GLU A 116 20.02 -14.82 14.01
N PRO A 117 20.01 -15.08 15.34
CA PRO A 117 20.95 -16.00 15.96
C PRO A 117 20.80 -17.43 15.44
N ALA A 118 19.57 -17.92 15.30
CA ALA A 118 19.30 -19.26 14.81
C ALA A 118 19.75 -19.43 13.35
N LEU A 119 19.50 -18.42 12.50
CA LEU A 119 19.96 -18.42 11.11
C LEU A 119 21.49 -18.38 11.02
N ARG A 120 22.14 -17.59 11.89
CA ARG A 120 23.60 -17.51 11.96
C ARG A 120 24.22 -18.84 12.37
N ASP A 121 23.64 -19.53 13.35
CA ASP A 121 24.10 -20.85 13.79
C ASP A 121 24.04 -21.86 12.65
N VAL A 122 22.91 -21.92 11.92
CA VAL A 122 22.79 -22.79 10.73
C VAL A 122 23.82 -22.42 9.66
N ALA A 123 24.07 -21.12 9.45
CA ALA A 123 25.06 -20.64 8.51
C ALA A 123 26.51 -21.05 8.87
N THR A 124 26.84 -21.32 10.14
CA THR A 124 28.17 -21.83 10.50
C THR A 124 28.40 -23.27 10.02
N ALA A 125 27.34 -24.07 9.92
CA ALA A 125 27.42 -25.48 9.54
C ALA A 125 27.42 -25.71 8.02
N VAL A 126 26.88 -24.75 7.26
CA VAL A 126 26.77 -24.82 5.79
C VAL A 126 27.76 -23.83 5.17
N PRO A 127 28.62 -24.20 4.22
CA PRO A 127 29.61 -23.26 3.66
C PRO A 127 29.01 -22.28 2.64
N GLU A 128 27.96 -22.69 1.93
CA GLU A 128 27.33 -21.87 0.88
C GLU A 128 26.29 -20.91 1.45
N ARG A 129 26.13 -19.75 0.80
CA ARG A 129 25.08 -18.76 1.10
C ARG A 129 24.20 -18.59 -0.12
N LEU A 130 22.91 -18.40 0.12
CA LEU A 130 21.92 -18.22 -0.94
C LEU A 130 22.31 -17.08 -1.90
N PHE A 131 22.79 -15.97 -1.34
CA PHE A 131 23.17 -14.78 -2.11
C PHE A 131 24.68 -14.60 -2.28
N ALA A 132 25.50 -15.64 -2.12
CA ALA A 132 26.97 -15.54 -2.25
C ALA A 132 27.44 -14.98 -3.61
N HIS A 133 26.63 -15.17 -4.65
CA HIS A 133 26.91 -14.78 -6.02
C HIS A 133 26.65 -13.29 -6.33
N VAL A 134 25.96 -12.56 -5.43
CA VAL A 134 25.61 -11.15 -5.60
C VAL A 134 26.43 -10.29 -4.65
N LYS A 135 26.97 -9.16 -5.10
CA LYS A 135 27.77 -8.23 -4.29
C LYS A 135 26.88 -7.39 -3.37
N ASP A 136 27.46 -6.92 -2.25
CA ASP A 136 26.74 -6.02 -1.32
C ASP A 136 26.26 -4.74 -2.01
N SER A 137 27.08 -4.17 -2.90
CA SER A 137 26.71 -2.98 -3.67
C SER A 137 25.49 -3.19 -4.56
N GLU A 138 25.33 -4.38 -5.13
CA GLU A 138 24.18 -4.73 -5.98
C GLU A 138 22.92 -4.90 -5.13
N LEU A 139 23.02 -5.56 -3.98
CA LEU A 139 21.89 -5.68 -3.03
C LEU A 139 21.44 -4.30 -2.51
N ILE A 140 22.39 -3.43 -2.16
CA ILE A 140 22.08 -2.05 -1.75
C ILE A 140 21.42 -1.28 -2.89
N THR A 141 21.86 -1.48 -4.14
CA THR A 141 21.25 -0.84 -5.33
C THR A 141 19.81 -1.31 -5.53
N LEU A 142 19.49 -2.56 -5.22
CA LEU A 142 18.10 -3.09 -5.21
C LEU A 142 17.25 -2.55 -4.04
N GLY A 143 17.83 -1.72 -3.16
CA GLY A 143 17.14 -1.14 -2.01
C GLY A 143 17.14 -2.03 -0.78
N ILE A 144 18.00 -3.04 -0.70
CA ILE A 144 18.20 -3.82 0.53
C ILE A 144 18.88 -2.93 1.58
N ASP A 145 18.19 -2.74 2.69
CA ASP A 145 18.62 -1.86 3.79
C ASP A 145 19.88 -2.39 4.48
N ASP A 146 20.74 -1.48 4.95
CA ASP A 146 21.98 -1.82 5.63
C ASP A 146 21.76 -2.64 6.91
N LYS A 147 20.60 -2.48 7.58
CA LYS A 147 20.23 -3.27 8.76
C LYS A 147 19.74 -4.67 8.40
N VAL A 148 19.23 -4.87 7.19
CA VAL A 148 18.73 -6.16 6.70
C VAL A 148 19.85 -6.97 6.05
N LEU A 149 20.84 -6.31 5.45
CA LEU A 149 21.95 -6.95 4.74
C LEU A 149 22.70 -8.03 5.55
N PRO A 150 23.03 -7.85 6.86
CA PRO A 150 23.67 -8.89 7.65
C PRO A 150 22.84 -10.17 7.75
N LEU A 151 21.52 -10.04 7.84
CA LEU A 151 20.59 -11.17 7.87
C LEU A 151 20.57 -11.89 6.51
N VAL A 152 20.50 -11.13 5.42
CA VAL A 152 20.52 -11.67 4.05
C VAL A 152 21.79 -12.49 3.81
N ARG A 153 22.93 -12.05 4.37
CA ARG A 153 24.23 -12.73 4.25
C ARG A 153 24.38 -14.01 5.06
N VAL A 154 23.46 -14.31 5.98
CA VAL A 154 23.43 -15.60 6.68
C VAL A 154 22.42 -16.58 6.09
N LEU A 155 21.60 -16.18 5.11
CA LEU A 155 20.65 -17.08 4.46
C LEU A 155 21.39 -18.14 3.64
N THR A 156 20.97 -19.40 3.80
CA THR A 156 21.57 -20.56 3.13
C THR A 156 20.60 -21.26 2.19
N THR A 157 19.29 -21.17 2.42
CA THR A 157 18.26 -21.85 1.63
C THR A 157 17.08 -20.92 1.34
N GLU A 158 16.32 -21.23 0.27
CA GLU A 158 15.07 -20.53 -0.05
C GLU A 158 14.03 -20.63 1.07
N ALA A 159 13.98 -21.76 1.80
CA ALA A 159 13.09 -21.93 2.94
C ALA A 159 13.36 -20.91 4.07
N HIS A 160 14.63 -20.52 4.27
CA HIS A 160 14.95 -19.45 5.21
C HIS A 160 14.42 -18.10 4.72
N LEU A 161 14.48 -17.84 3.41
CA LEU A 161 13.93 -16.62 2.82
C LEU A 161 12.40 -16.58 2.97
N GLU A 162 11.70 -17.68 2.66
CA GLU A 162 10.24 -17.80 2.81
C GLU A 162 9.78 -17.48 4.25
N ALA A 163 10.54 -17.92 5.26
CA ALA A 163 10.24 -17.61 6.66
C ALA A 163 10.28 -16.10 6.99
N LEU A 164 10.91 -15.28 6.15
CA LEU A 164 11.04 -13.83 6.32
C LEU A 164 9.96 -13.02 5.58
N GLU A 165 9.07 -13.66 4.80
CA GLU A 165 8.06 -12.98 3.94
C GLU A 165 7.24 -11.93 4.70
N THR A 166 6.80 -12.26 5.92
CA THR A 166 5.96 -11.37 6.72
C THR A 166 6.74 -10.38 7.59
N LEU A 167 8.07 -10.50 7.61
CA LEU A 167 8.96 -9.75 8.51
C LEU A 167 9.74 -8.67 7.78
N LEU A 168 10.09 -8.91 6.52
CA LEU A 168 10.80 -7.97 5.65
C LEU A 168 9.85 -7.01 4.93
N PRO A 169 10.34 -5.83 4.52
CA PRO A 169 9.60 -4.97 3.61
C PRO A 169 9.36 -5.69 2.28
N THR A 170 8.14 -5.58 1.74
CA THR A 170 7.75 -6.27 0.50
C THR A 170 8.67 -5.99 -0.69
N PRO A 171 9.10 -4.74 -0.96
CA PRO A 171 10.03 -4.49 -2.07
C PRO A 171 11.38 -5.22 -1.90
N GLN A 172 11.92 -5.23 -0.69
CA GLN A 172 13.17 -5.93 -0.38
C GLN A 172 13.00 -7.45 -0.48
N TYR A 173 11.89 -7.98 0.02
CA TYR A 173 11.58 -9.41 -0.07
C TYR A 173 11.45 -9.86 -1.53
N ASP A 174 10.70 -9.14 -2.35
CA ASP A 174 10.50 -9.46 -3.76
C ASP A 174 11.84 -9.43 -4.55
N ALA A 175 12.73 -8.49 -4.22
CA ALA A 175 14.09 -8.45 -4.79
C ALA A 175 14.87 -9.73 -4.47
N LEU A 176 14.85 -10.17 -3.20
CA LEU A 176 15.54 -11.37 -2.75
C LEU A 176 14.95 -12.63 -3.37
N VAL A 177 13.62 -12.70 -3.52
CA VAL A 177 12.93 -13.81 -4.18
C VAL A 177 13.32 -13.88 -5.66
N ALA A 178 13.37 -12.74 -6.35
CA ALA A 178 13.79 -12.69 -7.75
C ALA A 178 15.23 -13.22 -7.92
N LEU A 179 16.16 -12.76 -7.08
CA LEU A 179 17.54 -13.24 -7.10
C LEU A 179 17.64 -14.73 -6.75
N ALA A 180 16.89 -15.20 -5.76
CA ALA A 180 16.86 -16.61 -5.38
C ALA A 180 16.31 -17.50 -6.50
N ALA A 181 15.36 -16.99 -7.29
CA ALA A 181 14.84 -17.65 -8.49
C ALA A 181 15.82 -17.66 -9.68
N GLY A 182 17.04 -17.12 -9.51
CA GLY A 182 18.08 -17.09 -10.53
C GLY A 182 17.93 -15.94 -11.54
N MET A 183 17.11 -14.93 -11.24
CA MET A 183 17.01 -13.73 -12.06
C MET A 183 18.28 -12.87 -11.93
N THR A 184 18.58 -12.09 -12.96
CA THR A 184 19.69 -11.13 -12.90
C THR A 184 19.35 -9.94 -12.01
N VAL A 185 20.36 -9.14 -11.63
CA VAL A 185 20.16 -7.92 -10.83
C VAL A 185 19.22 -6.95 -11.55
N GLU A 186 19.32 -6.83 -12.87
CA GLU A 186 18.45 -5.98 -13.68
C GLU A 186 16.99 -6.47 -13.65
N GLN A 187 16.77 -7.78 -13.70
CA GLN A 187 15.43 -8.37 -13.61
C GLN A 187 14.84 -8.22 -12.20
N ALA A 188 15.66 -8.42 -11.16
CA ALA A 188 15.25 -8.15 -9.78
C ALA A 188 14.91 -6.67 -9.57
N TRP A 189 15.65 -5.76 -10.22
CA TRP A 189 15.35 -4.34 -10.21
C TRP A 189 13.99 -4.01 -10.84
N GLU A 190 13.62 -4.68 -11.93
CA GLU A 190 12.29 -4.54 -12.54
C GLU A 190 11.17 -4.97 -11.57
N GLU A 191 11.39 -6.02 -10.78
CA GLU A 191 10.44 -6.46 -9.73
C GLU A 191 10.29 -5.39 -8.64
N VAL A 192 11.40 -4.84 -8.13
CA VAL A 192 11.39 -3.75 -7.13
C VAL A 192 10.64 -2.54 -7.67
N CYS A 193 10.87 -2.16 -8.93
CA CYS A 193 10.21 -1.03 -9.56
C CYS A 193 8.68 -1.21 -9.69
N ARG A 194 8.13 -2.43 -9.60
CA ARG A 194 6.66 -2.64 -9.62
C ARG A 194 5.95 -2.06 -8.40
N HIS A 195 6.68 -1.85 -7.30
CA HIS A 195 6.16 -1.19 -6.10
C HIS A 195 6.03 0.33 -6.26
N LEU A 196 6.63 0.90 -7.30
CA LEU A 196 6.47 2.32 -7.60
C LEU A 196 5.12 2.62 -8.28
N PRO A 197 4.48 3.74 -7.91
CA PRO A 197 3.28 4.21 -8.59
C PRO A 197 3.59 4.72 -10.00
N THR A 198 4.80 5.23 -10.21
CA THR A 198 5.32 5.70 -11.51
C THR A 198 6.35 4.73 -12.06
N GLU A 199 6.59 4.76 -13.37
CA GLU A 199 7.60 3.89 -14.00
C GLU A 199 9.03 4.30 -13.65
N THR A 200 9.24 5.58 -13.29
CA THR A 200 10.56 6.11 -12.96
C THR A 200 10.72 6.24 -11.44
N PRO A 201 11.83 5.72 -10.87
CA PRO A 201 12.23 6.03 -9.49
C PRO A 201 12.59 7.51 -9.34
N PRO A 202 12.53 8.07 -8.14
CA PRO A 202 12.94 9.45 -7.90
C PRO A 202 14.47 9.62 -8.08
N ASP A 203 14.89 10.78 -8.59
CA ASP A 203 16.33 11.11 -8.76
C ASP A 203 17.08 11.18 -7.43
N ALA A 204 16.37 11.53 -6.35
CA ALA A 204 16.89 11.57 -5.00
C ALA A 204 15.81 11.11 -4.00
N VAL A 205 16.23 10.30 -3.03
CA VAL A 205 15.41 9.87 -1.91
C VAL A 205 15.95 10.50 -0.64
N ASP A 206 15.10 11.24 0.06
CA ASP A 206 15.37 11.66 1.43
C ASP A 206 14.87 10.56 2.39
N PRO A 207 15.77 9.91 3.15
CA PRO A 207 15.38 8.85 4.08
C PRO A 207 14.53 9.35 5.27
N ASP A 208 14.54 10.65 5.55
CA ASP A 208 13.80 11.25 6.66
C ASP A 208 12.42 11.78 6.22
N ASP A 209 12.17 11.92 4.91
CA ASP A 209 10.88 12.36 4.35
C ASP A 209 9.87 11.21 4.24
N ILE A 210 9.30 10.86 5.39
CA ILE A 210 8.26 9.82 5.50
C ILE A 210 6.97 10.22 4.78
N THR A 211 6.66 11.52 4.71
CA THR A 211 5.47 12.00 4.00
C THR A 211 5.56 11.68 2.51
N ALA A 212 6.66 12.05 1.87
CA ALA A 212 6.88 11.73 0.47
C ALA A 212 6.94 10.21 0.24
N ALA A 213 7.47 9.45 1.20
CA ALA A 213 7.46 8.00 1.14
C ALA A 213 6.05 7.39 1.16
N ILE A 214 5.15 7.91 2.00
CA ILE A 214 3.73 7.50 2.03
C ILE A 214 3.05 7.82 0.69
N GLU A 215 3.29 8.99 0.12
CA GLU A 215 2.77 9.38 -1.20
C GLU A 215 3.23 8.43 -2.32
N ARG A 216 4.46 7.92 -2.20
CA ARG A 216 5.02 6.91 -3.11
C ARG A 216 4.56 5.48 -2.82
N THR A 217 3.74 5.25 -1.80
CA THR A 217 3.17 3.93 -1.46
C THR A 217 1.64 3.95 -1.49
N PRO A 218 1.01 4.38 -2.60
CA PRO A 218 -0.43 4.52 -2.68
C PRO A 218 -1.14 3.17 -2.83
N ASP A 219 -0.43 2.05 -2.85
CA ASP A 219 -0.94 0.68 -2.86
C ASP A 219 -1.19 0.15 -1.45
N ARG A 220 -0.47 0.64 -0.43
CA ARG A 220 -0.61 0.27 0.99
C ARG A 220 -1.16 1.38 1.89
N TYR A 221 -0.97 2.63 1.53
CA TYR A 221 -1.45 3.78 2.30
C TYR A 221 -2.33 4.68 1.43
N ALA A 222 -3.29 5.35 2.07
CA ALA A 222 -4.09 6.37 1.44
C ALA A 222 -4.01 7.64 2.27
N LEU A 223 -3.56 8.74 1.67
CA LEU A 223 -3.65 10.07 2.24
C LEU A 223 -5.02 10.66 1.91
N VAL A 224 -5.66 11.23 2.91
CA VAL A 224 -6.95 11.89 2.84
C VAL A 224 -6.80 13.35 3.26
N SER A 225 -7.61 14.19 2.64
CA SER A 225 -7.59 15.64 2.79
C SER A 225 -8.18 16.10 4.12
N GLY A 226 -8.95 15.24 4.79
CA GLY A 226 -9.55 15.53 6.10
C GLY A 226 -10.38 14.39 6.70
N PRO A 227 -10.95 14.61 7.90
CA PRO A 227 -11.72 13.60 8.64
C PRO A 227 -12.98 13.11 7.93
N ASP A 228 -13.66 14.01 7.20
CA ASP A 228 -14.91 13.67 6.48
C ASP A 228 -14.66 12.66 5.36
N GLU A 229 -13.61 12.89 4.54
CA GLU A 229 -13.18 11.98 3.49
C GLU A 229 -12.78 10.61 4.09
N LEU A 230 -12.11 10.62 5.25
CA LEU A 230 -11.75 9.39 5.94
C LEU A 230 -12.97 8.62 6.45
N ALA A 231 -13.94 9.33 7.04
CA ALA A 231 -15.17 8.74 7.53
C ALA A 231 -15.97 8.13 6.37
N GLU A 232 -15.97 8.77 5.20
CA GLU A 232 -16.60 8.24 3.99
C GLU A 232 -15.94 6.94 3.51
N ILE A 233 -14.60 6.90 3.47
CA ILE A 233 -13.83 5.69 3.12
C ILE A 233 -14.12 4.55 4.09
N LEU A 234 -14.15 4.83 5.40
CA LEU A 234 -14.44 3.83 6.44
C LEU A 234 -15.90 3.37 6.44
N ALA A 235 -16.84 4.22 6.03
CA ALA A 235 -18.26 3.85 5.89
C ALA A 235 -18.51 2.94 4.67
N HIS A 236 -17.68 3.04 3.63
CA HIS A 236 -17.82 2.29 2.39
C HIS A 236 -16.57 1.48 2.01
N PRO A 237 -16.10 0.57 2.88
CA PRO A 237 -14.79 -0.07 2.73
C PRO A 237 -14.67 -0.95 1.47
N PHE A 238 -15.77 -1.43 0.88
CA PHE A 238 -15.74 -2.14 -0.41
C PHE A 238 -16.03 -1.22 -1.61
N ALA A 239 -16.88 -0.21 -1.47
CA ALA A 239 -17.28 0.64 -2.60
C ALA A 239 -16.21 1.71 -2.92
N ALA A 240 -15.53 2.25 -1.90
CA ALA A 240 -14.41 3.18 -2.09
C ALA A 240 -13.29 2.55 -2.93
N TRP A 241 -13.05 1.24 -2.77
CA TRP A 241 -11.94 0.52 -3.39
C TRP A 241 -12.19 0.08 -4.83
N ARG A 242 -13.45 0.07 -5.27
CA ARG A 242 -13.78 -0.15 -6.68
C ARG A 242 -13.33 1.02 -7.57
N VAL A 243 -12.95 2.15 -6.97
CA VAL A 243 -12.54 3.39 -7.65
C VAL A 243 -11.06 3.73 -7.40
N PHE A 244 -10.35 3.00 -6.51
CA PHE A 244 -8.93 3.19 -6.27
C PHE A 244 -8.09 2.49 -7.35
N LEU A 245 -7.66 3.26 -8.34
CA LEU A 245 -6.68 2.82 -9.33
C LEU A 245 -5.28 2.82 -8.71
N HIS A 246 -4.52 1.73 -8.88
CA HIS A 246 -3.09 1.69 -8.57
C HIS A 246 -2.38 2.87 -9.26
N GLY A 247 -1.29 3.42 -8.71
CA GLY A 247 -0.60 4.60 -9.30
C GLY A 247 -0.35 4.48 -10.81
N ARG A 248 0.11 3.31 -11.27
CA ARG A 248 0.28 3.00 -12.70
C ARG A 248 -1.04 2.98 -13.48
N GLN A 249 -2.10 2.41 -12.92
CA GLN A 249 -3.44 2.43 -13.51
C GLN A 249 -4.01 3.85 -13.54
N ARG A 250 -3.74 4.66 -12.51
CA ARG A 250 -4.15 6.05 -12.40
C ARG A 250 -3.42 6.91 -13.45
N ALA A 251 -2.11 6.74 -13.58
CA ALA A 251 -1.30 7.41 -14.59
C ALA A 251 -1.79 7.12 -16.01
N ILE A 252 -2.25 5.90 -16.27
CA ILE A 252 -2.87 5.50 -17.54
C ILE A 252 -4.29 6.07 -17.66
N ALA A 253 -5.15 5.89 -16.66
CA ALA A 253 -6.57 6.27 -16.72
C ALA A 253 -6.80 7.78 -16.79
N TYR A 254 -5.95 8.57 -16.13
CA TYR A 254 -6.01 10.03 -16.13
C TYR A 254 -4.99 10.68 -17.07
N ARG A 255 -4.39 9.91 -17.99
CA ARG A 255 -3.47 10.46 -19.00
C ARG A 255 -4.23 11.44 -19.90
N PRO A 256 -3.75 12.68 -20.11
CA PRO A 256 -4.48 13.69 -20.90
C PRO A 256 -4.72 13.29 -22.36
N SER A 257 -3.78 12.56 -22.97
CA SER A 257 -3.89 12.09 -24.34
C SER A 257 -3.04 10.84 -24.60
N PHE A 258 -3.49 10.06 -25.59
CA PHE A 258 -2.73 8.97 -26.20
C PHE A 258 -2.55 9.29 -27.69
N SER A 259 -1.38 8.98 -28.26
CA SER A 259 -1.06 9.23 -29.68
C SER A 259 -1.74 8.24 -30.65
N GLY A 260 -2.86 7.63 -30.24
CA GLY A 260 -3.59 6.59 -30.96
C GLY A 260 -4.44 5.72 -30.03
N PRO A 261 -5.15 4.69 -30.56
CA PRO A 261 -5.85 3.71 -29.73
C PRO A 261 -4.87 3.02 -28.78
N ALA A 262 -5.16 3.06 -27.48
CA ALA A 262 -4.35 2.43 -26.45
C ALA A 262 -5.06 1.21 -25.88
N MET A 263 -4.38 0.07 -25.87
CA MET A 263 -4.82 -1.14 -25.18
C MET A 263 -3.96 -1.32 -23.94
N VAL A 264 -4.58 -1.48 -22.78
CA VAL A 264 -3.89 -1.75 -21.53
C VAL A 264 -4.05 -3.23 -21.22
N SER A 265 -2.96 -3.99 -21.33
CA SER A 265 -2.91 -5.38 -20.89
C SER A 265 -2.27 -5.44 -19.50
N GLY A 266 -2.86 -6.24 -18.60
CA GLY A 266 -2.27 -6.57 -17.32
C GLY A 266 -1.95 -8.06 -17.28
N GLY A 267 -0.73 -8.42 -16.91
CA GLY A 267 -0.42 -9.81 -16.56
C GLY A 267 -1.24 -10.21 -15.34
N ALA A 268 -1.88 -11.38 -15.38
CA ALA A 268 -2.54 -11.92 -14.20
C ALA A 268 -1.47 -12.09 -13.10
N ARG A 269 -1.63 -11.41 -11.96
CA ARG A 269 -0.90 -11.78 -10.74
C ARG A 269 -1.39 -13.17 -10.35
N THR A 270 -0.62 -14.19 -10.68
CA THR A 270 -0.87 -15.56 -10.30
C THR A 270 -0.66 -15.70 -8.79
N ARG A 271 -1.66 -15.34 -7.99
CA ARG A 271 -1.91 -16.07 -6.75
C ARG A 271 -2.77 -17.26 -7.15
N SER A 272 -2.16 -18.44 -7.31
CA SER A 272 -2.92 -19.69 -7.37
C SER A 272 -3.82 -19.73 -6.13
N HIS A 273 -5.11 -20.04 -6.23
CA HIS A 273 -5.65 -21.33 -6.63
C HIS A 273 -6.96 -21.18 -7.41
N THR A 274 -7.27 -22.19 -8.22
CA THR A 274 -8.43 -22.40 -9.10
C THR A 274 -8.44 -21.63 -10.42
N GLY A 275 -8.13 -22.37 -11.48
CA GLY A 275 -8.12 -21.89 -12.86
C GLY A 275 -9.51 -21.53 -13.36
N THR A 276 -9.55 -20.44 -14.12
CA THR A 276 -10.58 -20.21 -15.13
C THR A 276 -9.89 -19.50 -16.29
N THR A 277 -9.64 -20.25 -17.36
CA THR A 277 -9.20 -19.73 -18.65
C THR A 277 -10.39 -18.98 -19.26
N CYS A 278 -10.30 -17.65 -19.38
CA CYS A 278 -11.27 -16.89 -20.17
C CYS A 278 -10.64 -16.60 -21.54
N SER A 279 -10.99 -17.42 -22.51
CA SER A 279 -10.78 -17.15 -23.93
C SER A 279 -11.83 -16.13 -24.37
N ALA A 280 -11.41 -14.93 -24.80
CA ALA A 280 -12.27 -13.99 -25.49
C ALA A 280 -11.69 -13.71 -26.86
N ASN A 281 -12.17 -14.46 -27.85
CA ASN A 281 -11.99 -14.17 -29.27
C ASN A 281 -13.39 -14.12 -29.89
N ALA A 282 -13.94 -12.94 -30.12
CA ALA A 282 -15.07 -12.74 -31.03
C ALA A 282 -15.28 -11.25 -31.37
N ALA A 283 -14.82 -10.90 -32.57
CA ALA A 283 -15.51 -10.14 -33.60
C ALA A 283 -16.30 -8.88 -33.23
N CYS A 284 -15.77 -7.77 -33.73
CA CYS A 284 -16.47 -6.52 -33.98
C CYS A 284 -17.54 -6.73 -35.07
N SER A 285 -18.82 -6.65 -34.72
CA SER A 285 -19.91 -6.39 -35.68
C SER A 285 -21.12 -5.72 -35.01
N SER A 286 -21.42 -4.52 -35.52
CA SER A 286 -22.71 -3.82 -35.55
C SER A 286 -23.59 -3.79 -34.28
N TRP A 287 -23.62 -2.62 -33.62
CA TRP A 287 -24.77 -2.18 -32.80
C TRP A 287 -25.59 -1.12 -33.57
N PRO A 288 -26.93 -1.20 -33.59
CA PRO A 288 -27.78 -0.20 -34.24
C PRO A 288 -27.93 1.07 -33.38
N ARG A 289 -27.87 2.23 -34.04
CA ARG A 289 -28.11 3.56 -33.47
C ARG A 289 -29.57 3.68 -33.06
N LEU A 290 -29.82 3.93 -31.78
CA LEU A 290 -31.08 4.49 -31.30
C LEU A 290 -30.93 6.02 -31.20
N ALA A 291 -31.60 6.73 -32.11
CA ALA A 291 -31.77 8.18 -32.09
C ALA A 291 -32.89 8.57 -31.11
N PRO A 292 -32.76 9.68 -30.35
CA PRO A 292 -33.91 10.29 -29.70
C PRO A 292 -34.63 11.24 -30.66
N ALA A 293 -35.93 11.02 -30.83
CA ALA A 293 -36.82 11.89 -31.57
C ALA A 293 -37.08 13.20 -30.81
N THR A 294 -36.81 14.33 -31.45
CA THR A 294 -37.34 15.65 -31.10
C THR A 294 -38.18 16.17 -32.25
N ARG A 295 -39.39 16.64 -31.97
CA ARG A 295 -40.04 17.84 -32.58
C ARG A 295 -41.40 18.06 -31.90
N CYS A 296 -41.55 19.16 -31.19
CA CYS A 296 -42.13 20.44 -31.65
C CYS A 296 -43.65 20.51 -31.41
N GLY A 297 -44.04 21.40 -30.50
CA GLY A 297 -45.37 21.98 -30.48
C GLY A 297 -45.45 23.14 -31.48
N CYS A 298 -46.57 23.22 -32.19
CA CYS A 298 -47.17 24.45 -32.70
C CYS A 298 -48.67 24.18 -32.96
N PRO A 299 -49.61 25.05 -32.55
CA PRO A 299 -51.04 24.84 -32.77
C PRO A 299 -51.56 25.49 -34.07
N THR A 300 -52.72 24.98 -34.50
CA THR A 300 -53.77 25.61 -35.34
C THR A 300 -53.48 25.97 -36.81
N ALA A 301 -54.14 25.28 -37.75
CA ALA A 301 -55.34 25.79 -38.45
C ALA A 301 -55.85 24.85 -39.58
N ARG A 302 -57.16 24.60 -39.52
CA ARG A 302 -58.17 24.45 -40.60
C ARG A 302 -58.14 23.31 -41.64
N MET A 303 -59.27 22.57 -41.60
CA MET A 303 -60.25 22.28 -42.67
C MET A 303 -59.75 21.76 -44.02
N ALA A 304 -60.10 20.52 -44.35
CA ALA A 304 -61.23 20.19 -45.23
C ALA A 304 -61.29 18.67 -45.47
N ALA A 305 -62.46 18.08 -45.28
CA ALA A 305 -62.85 16.75 -45.78
C ALA A 305 -63.30 16.87 -47.26
N PRO A 306 -63.98 15.87 -47.89
CA PRO A 306 -63.87 14.41 -47.85
C PRO A 306 -63.70 13.84 -49.29
N SER A 307 -63.57 12.53 -49.48
CA SER A 307 -64.50 11.75 -50.34
C SER A 307 -64.14 10.25 -50.39
N CYS A 308 -65.20 9.46 -50.14
CA CYS A 308 -65.53 8.06 -50.46
C CYS A 308 -64.46 6.96 -50.39
#